data_AF-A0A9X2RYW5-F1
#
_entry.id   AF-A0A9X2RYW5-F1
#
_cell.length_a   1.000
_cell.length_b   1.000
_cell.length_c   1.000
_cell.angle_alpha   90.00
_cell.angle_beta   90.00
_cell.angle_gamma   90.00
#
_symmetry.space_group_name_H-M   'P 1'
#
loop_
_entity.id
_entity.type
_entity.pdbx_description
1 polymer ?
#
loop_
_entity_poly.entity_id
_entity_poly.type
_entity_poly.pdbx_seq_one_letter_code
_entity_poly.pdbx_strand_id
1 'polypeptide(L)'
;MTGSQLTAREPAPTSGDTNGPDPIAPLPPAAPVPDARAALVRDDPAWPFRSACAADGGIAHLRVWKAEGEGHVAIVTETGLGASTTNSAGEIWAELAACYPGPLVLFEHWPAGDCDDHDRLDQVAMEYRRPTWRRIWPTAPANPDHDLCTAWMQAYGHDLLVTSNPAV
;
A
#
# COMPACT_ATOMS: atom_id res chain seq x y z
N MET A 1 68.00 19.19 -36.05
CA MET A 1 67.10 18.35 -36.87
C MET A 1 66.41 17.37 -35.95
N THR A 2 65.09 17.20 -36.10
CA THR A 2 64.19 16.18 -35.49
C THR A 2 64.13 16.15 -33.95
N GLY A 3 63.03 16.36 -33.24
CA GLY A 3 61.60 16.27 -33.56
C GLY A 3 60.96 15.14 -32.77
N SER A 4 59.85 15.44 -32.05
CA SER A 4 58.80 14.51 -31.58
C SER A 4 59.19 13.52 -30.45
N GLN A 5 58.37 13.19 -29.46
CA GLN A 5 56.93 13.37 -29.21
C GLN A 5 56.71 13.13 -27.70
N LEU A 6 56.07 14.04 -26.97
CA LEU A 6 55.45 13.71 -25.67
C LEU A 6 54.08 13.10 -25.98
N THR A 7 53.96 11.79 -25.83
CA THR A 7 52.68 11.09 -25.86
C THR A 7 51.90 11.43 -24.58
N ALA A 8 50.69 11.93 -24.79
CA ALA A 8 49.72 12.26 -23.77
C ALA A 8 49.39 11.04 -22.90
N ARG A 9 49.35 11.25 -21.58
CA ARG A 9 48.80 10.29 -20.63
C ARG A 9 47.29 10.17 -20.88
N GLU A 10 46.87 8.96 -21.28
CA GLU A 10 45.48 8.54 -21.32
C GLU A 10 44.89 8.60 -19.90
N PRO A 11 43.76 9.30 -19.66
CA PRO A 11 43.09 9.25 -18.37
C PRO A 11 42.40 7.89 -18.20
N ALA A 12 42.58 7.32 -17.01
CA ALA A 12 41.92 6.07 -16.59
C ALA A 12 40.40 6.15 -16.78
N PRO A 13 39.73 5.04 -17.15
CA PRO A 13 38.29 5.01 -17.27
C PRO A 13 37.65 5.34 -15.92
N THR A 14 36.85 6.42 -15.88
CA THR A 14 35.90 6.68 -14.82
C THR A 14 34.92 5.52 -14.76
N SER A 15 35.16 4.58 -13.84
CA SER A 15 34.16 3.63 -13.39
C SER A 15 32.97 4.43 -12.85
N GLY A 16 31.94 4.52 -13.68
CA GLY A 16 30.64 5.01 -13.28
C GLY A 16 30.03 4.02 -12.30
N ASP A 17 30.18 4.29 -11.01
CA ASP A 17 29.25 3.80 -10.01
C ASP A 17 27.96 4.63 -10.12
N THR A 18 27.17 4.37 -11.17
CA THR A 18 25.75 4.68 -11.16
C THR A 18 25.01 3.51 -10.50
N ASN A 19 25.32 3.23 -9.23
CA ASN A 19 24.37 2.58 -8.33
C ASN A 19 23.61 3.69 -7.61
N GLY A 20 22.87 4.49 -8.39
CA GLY A 20 21.69 5.14 -7.84
C GLY A 20 20.68 4.04 -7.52
N PRO A 21 19.90 4.13 -6.43
CA PRO A 21 18.86 3.15 -6.17
C PRO A 21 17.97 3.03 -7.41
N ASP A 22 17.66 1.80 -7.82
CA ASP A 22 16.70 1.53 -8.88
C ASP A 22 15.48 2.44 -8.70
N PRO A 23 14.96 3.07 -9.77
CA PRO A 23 13.73 3.84 -9.65
C PRO A 23 12.66 2.91 -9.09
N ILE A 24 12.21 3.21 -7.87
CA ILE A 24 11.10 2.51 -7.22
C ILE A 24 9.95 2.56 -8.23
N ALA A 25 9.59 1.39 -8.76
CA ALA A 25 8.51 1.30 -9.73
C ALA A 25 7.27 1.97 -9.11
N PRO A 26 6.59 2.86 -9.84
CA PRO A 26 5.38 3.51 -9.32
C PRO A 26 4.41 2.42 -8.88
N LEU A 27 3.89 2.56 -7.64
CA LEU A 27 2.89 1.63 -7.10
C LEU A 27 1.80 1.45 -8.14
N PRO A 28 1.55 0.21 -8.63
CA PRO A 28 0.50 0.00 -9.61
C PRO A 28 -0.81 0.53 -9.04
N PRO A 29 -1.69 1.12 -9.86
CA PRO A 29 -3.04 1.43 -9.42
C PRO A 29 -3.61 0.15 -8.85
N ALA A 30 -3.87 0.17 -7.55
CA ALA A 30 -4.57 -0.83 -6.75
C ALA A 30 -4.89 -2.12 -7.55
N ALA A 31 -4.13 -3.20 -7.31
CA ALA A 31 -4.24 -4.43 -8.09
C ALA A 31 -5.72 -4.84 -8.27
N PRO A 32 -6.15 -5.18 -9.50
CA PRO A 32 -7.54 -5.54 -9.74
C PRO A 32 -7.94 -6.76 -8.91
N VAL A 33 -9.14 -6.71 -8.33
CA VAL A 33 -9.76 -7.84 -7.63
C VAL A 33 -10.82 -8.42 -8.57
N PRO A 34 -10.57 -9.57 -9.22
CA PRO A 34 -11.40 -10.04 -10.34
C PRO A 34 -12.83 -10.50 -9.95
N ASP A 35 -13.11 -10.69 -8.65
CA ASP A 35 -14.46 -10.81 -8.07
C ASP A 35 -14.37 -10.61 -6.55
N ALA A 36 -14.80 -9.46 -6.04
CA ALA A 36 -14.67 -9.09 -4.62
C ALA A 36 -15.40 -10.05 -3.67
N ARG A 37 -16.49 -10.71 -4.06
CA ARG A 37 -17.16 -11.66 -3.17
C ARG A 37 -16.54 -13.04 -3.26
N ALA A 38 -16.28 -13.55 -4.46
CA ALA A 38 -15.71 -14.88 -4.63
C ALA A 38 -14.24 -14.97 -4.17
N ALA A 39 -13.52 -13.85 -4.17
CA ALA A 39 -12.11 -13.80 -3.78
C ALA A 39 -11.88 -13.48 -2.30
N LEU A 40 -12.93 -13.15 -1.51
CA LEU A 40 -12.78 -12.83 -0.10
C LEU A 40 -12.35 -14.08 0.69
N VAL A 41 -11.13 -14.05 1.23
CA VAL A 41 -10.53 -15.17 1.98
C VAL A 41 -10.51 -14.92 3.48
N ARG A 42 -10.67 -13.67 3.92
CA ARG A 42 -10.82 -13.34 5.33
C ARG A 42 -11.71 -12.13 5.49
N ASP A 43 -12.62 -12.21 6.45
CA ASP A 43 -13.40 -11.09 6.95
C ASP A 43 -13.51 -11.22 8.47
N ASP A 44 -12.88 -10.29 9.18
CA ASP A 44 -12.76 -10.30 10.64
C ASP A 44 -13.09 -8.90 11.18
N PRO A 45 -14.35 -8.65 11.62
CA PRO A 45 -14.82 -7.33 12.01
C PRO A 45 -14.22 -6.81 13.33
N ALA A 46 -13.55 -7.67 14.08
CA ALA A 46 -12.95 -7.32 15.37
C ALA A 46 -11.52 -7.88 15.46
N TRP A 47 -10.76 -7.75 14.37
CA TRP A 47 -9.41 -8.27 14.28
C TRP A 47 -8.46 -7.50 15.20
N PRO A 48 -7.80 -8.15 16.16
CA PRO A 48 -6.77 -7.51 16.97
C PRO A 48 -5.48 -7.39 16.16
N PHE A 49 -4.86 -6.21 16.22
CA PHE A 49 -3.53 -5.97 15.66
C PHE A 49 -2.58 -5.43 16.73
N ARG A 50 -1.27 -5.62 16.52
CA ARG A 50 -0.24 -5.12 17.43
C ARG A 50 0.23 -3.72 17.03
N SER A 51 0.62 -2.93 18.01
CA SER A 51 1.25 -1.63 17.82
C SER A 51 2.43 -1.49 18.76
N ALA A 52 3.58 -1.04 18.26
CA ALA A 52 4.66 -0.62 19.16
C ALA A 52 4.36 0.73 19.83
N CYS A 53 3.46 1.53 19.25
CA CYS A 53 3.11 2.87 19.72
C CYS A 53 2.12 2.86 20.90
N ALA A 54 1.34 1.80 21.07
CA ALA A 54 0.42 1.62 22.21
C ALA A 54 0.49 0.18 22.70
N ALA A 55 0.71 0.00 24.01
CA ALA A 55 1.17 -1.24 24.64
C ALA A 55 0.34 -2.50 24.34
N ASP A 56 -0.93 -2.36 23.94
CA ASP A 56 -1.84 -3.48 23.68
C ASP A 56 -2.36 -3.53 22.23
N GLY A 57 -1.89 -2.66 21.34
CA GLY A 57 -2.37 -2.58 19.96
C GLY A 57 -3.78 -1.99 19.83
N GLY A 58 -4.56 -2.49 18.89
CA GLY A 58 -5.91 -2.01 18.61
C GLY A 58 -6.80 -3.08 17.99
N ILE A 59 -8.06 -2.72 17.78
CA ILE A 59 -9.04 -3.53 17.03
C ILE A 59 -9.33 -2.82 15.72
N ALA A 60 -9.40 -3.58 14.63
CA ALA A 60 -9.79 -3.09 13.32
C ALA A 60 -10.69 -4.12 12.62
N HIS A 61 -11.40 -3.69 11.59
CA HIS A 61 -12.08 -4.63 10.68
C HIS A 61 -11.13 -4.97 9.53
N LEU A 62 -10.65 -6.22 9.50
CA LEU A 62 -9.76 -6.74 8.47
C LEU A 62 -10.54 -7.51 7.41
N ARG A 63 -10.34 -7.12 6.15
CA ARG A 63 -10.82 -7.88 4.99
C ARG A 63 -9.67 -8.17 4.04
N VAL A 64 -9.60 -9.40 3.54
CA VAL A 64 -8.54 -9.85 2.63
C VAL A 64 -9.13 -10.61 1.47
N TRP A 65 -8.73 -10.23 0.26
CA TRP A 65 -9.11 -10.84 -1.00
C TRP A 65 -7.90 -11.44 -1.69
N LYS A 66 -8.10 -12.55 -2.41
CA LYS A 66 -7.14 -12.97 -3.44
C LYS A 66 -7.16 -11.99 -4.61
N ALA A 67 -5.98 -11.59 -5.05
CA ALA A 67 -5.80 -10.85 -6.29
C ALA A 67 -5.41 -11.82 -7.42
N GLU A 68 -5.18 -11.30 -8.63
CA GLU A 68 -4.62 -12.10 -9.71
C GLU A 68 -3.26 -12.73 -9.32
N GLY A 69 -3.04 -13.98 -9.76
CA GLY A 69 -1.85 -14.75 -9.40
C GLY A 69 -1.86 -15.23 -7.95
N GLU A 70 -0.72 -15.09 -7.26
CA GLU A 70 -0.56 -15.42 -5.82
C GLU A 70 -0.72 -14.18 -4.92
N GLY A 71 -1.19 -13.05 -5.46
CA GLY A 71 -1.30 -11.80 -4.74
C GLY A 71 -2.52 -11.71 -3.82
N HIS A 72 -2.48 -10.73 -2.92
CA HIS A 72 -3.57 -10.41 -2.00
C HIS A 72 -3.80 -8.90 -1.93
N VAL A 73 -5.07 -8.52 -1.75
CA VAL A 73 -5.48 -7.17 -1.37
C VAL A 73 -6.04 -7.25 0.04
N ALA A 74 -5.58 -6.39 0.94
CA ALA A 74 -6.10 -6.26 2.29
C ALA A 74 -6.63 -4.84 2.51
N ILE A 75 -7.81 -4.72 3.11
CA ILE A 75 -8.34 -3.45 3.63
C ILE A 75 -8.46 -3.59 5.15
N VAL A 76 -7.81 -2.68 5.86
CA VAL A 76 -7.92 -2.57 7.32
C VAL A 76 -8.71 -1.31 7.62
N THR A 77 -9.91 -1.50 8.17
CA THR A 77 -10.82 -0.41 8.51
C THR A 77 -10.70 -0.05 9.98
N GLU A 78 -10.41 1.22 10.24
CA GLU A 78 -10.34 1.79 11.59
C GLU A 78 -11.67 1.67 12.31
N THR A 79 -11.63 1.30 13.60
CA THR A 79 -12.83 1.24 14.47
C THR A 79 -12.76 2.22 15.64
N GLY A 80 -11.64 2.94 15.81
CA GLY A 80 -11.42 3.88 16.92
C GLY A 80 -11.09 3.21 18.25
N LEU A 81 -10.75 1.92 18.25
CA LEU A 81 -10.52 1.13 19.46
C LEU A 81 -9.03 0.81 19.64
N GLY A 82 -8.39 1.53 20.56
CA GLY A 82 -6.98 1.34 20.89
C GLY A 82 -6.04 2.16 20.02
N ALA A 83 -4.93 1.57 19.58
CA ALA A 83 -4.00 2.20 18.67
C ALA A 83 -4.68 2.56 17.34
N SER A 84 -4.26 3.66 16.72
CA SER A 84 -4.68 3.96 15.35
C SER A 84 -4.01 3.00 14.35
N THR A 85 -4.78 2.61 13.35
CA THR A 85 -4.32 1.87 12.16
C THR A 85 -3.17 2.59 11.45
N THR A 86 -3.23 3.92 11.32
CA THR A 86 -2.15 4.75 10.73
C THR A 86 -0.84 4.57 11.50
N ASN A 87 -0.90 4.68 12.82
CA ASN A 87 0.28 4.60 13.68
C ASN A 87 0.88 3.20 13.77
N SER A 88 0.15 2.18 13.30
CA SER A 88 0.51 0.77 13.40
C SER A 88 0.65 0.13 12.01
N ALA A 89 0.67 0.94 10.94
CA ALA A 89 0.62 0.46 9.56
C ALA A 89 1.81 -0.46 9.21
N GLY A 90 3.00 -0.19 9.78
CA GLY A 90 4.17 -1.03 9.56
C GLY A 90 4.03 -2.43 10.18
N GLU A 91 3.54 -2.50 11.42
CA GLU A 91 3.28 -3.74 12.13
C GLU A 91 2.14 -4.55 11.49
N ILE A 92 1.04 -3.86 11.14
CA ILE A 92 -0.09 -4.45 10.41
C ILE A 92 0.39 -5.03 9.08
N TRP A 93 1.17 -4.27 8.30
CA TRP A 93 1.71 -4.75 7.03
C TRP A 93 2.59 -5.98 7.24
N ALA A 94 3.47 -5.96 8.25
CA ALA A 94 4.37 -7.07 8.53
C ALA A 94 3.62 -8.35 8.96
N GLU A 95 2.57 -8.22 9.78
CA GLU A 95 1.71 -9.33 10.18
C GLU A 95 1.00 -9.94 8.98
N LEU A 96 0.38 -9.10 8.14
CA LEU A 96 -0.33 -9.56 6.95
C LEU A 96 0.62 -10.19 5.93
N ALA A 97 1.78 -9.60 5.66
CA ALA A 97 2.77 -10.16 4.73
C ALA A 97 3.33 -11.52 5.20
N ALA A 98 3.37 -11.77 6.50
CA ALA A 98 3.74 -13.08 7.05
C ALA A 98 2.63 -14.12 6.88
N CYS A 99 1.36 -13.71 6.90
CA CYS A 99 0.20 -14.59 6.74
C CYS A 99 -0.18 -14.85 5.29
N TYR A 100 0.09 -13.91 4.39
CA TYR A 100 -0.34 -13.93 2.98
C TYR A 100 0.90 -13.86 2.08
N PRO A 101 1.49 -15.02 1.71
CA PRO A 101 2.64 -15.05 0.82
C PRO A 101 2.27 -14.51 -0.57
N GLY A 102 3.25 -13.89 -1.24
CA GLY A 102 3.06 -13.24 -2.53
C GLY A 102 2.93 -11.70 -2.41
N PRO A 103 2.65 -11.01 -3.52
CA PRO A 103 2.44 -9.56 -3.50
C PRO A 103 1.25 -9.17 -2.62
N LEU A 104 1.44 -8.24 -1.68
CA LEU A 104 0.39 -7.70 -0.83
C LEU A 104 0.16 -6.23 -1.14
N VAL A 105 -1.08 -5.89 -1.48
CA VAL A 105 -1.56 -4.50 -1.51
C VAL A 105 -2.36 -4.25 -0.25
N LEU A 106 -1.90 -3.31 0.58
CA LEU A 106 -2.58 -2.91 1.80
C LEU A 106 -3.28 -1.56 1.59
N PHE A 107 -4.54 -1.48 1.97
CA PHE A 107 -5.25 -0.22 2.15
C PHE A 107 -5.62 -0.02 3.61
N GLU A 108 -5.41 1.21 4.05
CA GLU A 108 -5.98 1.75 5.26
C GLU A 108 -7.29 2.45 4.91
N HIS A 109 -8.35 2.10 5.62
CA HIS A 109 -9.67 2.69 5.45
C HIS A 109 -10.12 3.36 6.75
N TRP A 110 -10.51 4.63 6.62
CA TRP A 110 -11.15 5.39 7.68
C TRP A 110 -12.58 5.66 7.26
N PRO A 111 -13.58 5.10 7.97
CA PRO A 111 -14.96 5.36 7.65
C PRO A 111 -15.31 6.83 7.93
N ALA A 112 -16.29 7.36 7.20
CA ALA A 112 -16.92 8.63 7.54
C ALA A 112 -17.39 8.60 9.00
N GLY A 113 -17.22 9.70 9.72
CA GLY A 113 -17.50 9.77 11.15
C GLY A 113 -17.39 11.19 11.70
N ASP A 114 -17.22 11.30 13.02
CA ASP A 114 -17.28 12.60 13.70
C ASP A 114 -16.20 13.60 13.26
N CYS A 115 -15.11 13.12 12.64
CA CYS A 115 -13.98 13.94 12.22
C CYS A 115 -13.90 14.19 10.70
N ASP A 116 -14.62 13.44 9.88
CA ASP A 116 -14.65 13.57 8.41
C ASP A 116 -16.03 13.12 7.86
N ASP A 117 -16.58 13.87 6.91
CA ASP A 117 -17.90 13.60 6.32
C ASP A 117 -17.89 12.54 5.21
N HIS A 118 -16.71 12.02 4.88
CA HIS A 118 -16.51 11.04 3.82
C HIS A 118 -15.55 9.93 4.25
N ASP A 119 -15.71 8.75 3.66
CA ASP A 119 -14.72 7.67 3.78
C ASP A 119 -13.37 8.13 3.21
N ARG A 120 -12.28 7.73 3.86
CA ARG A 120 -10.92 7.91 3.37
C ARG A 120 -10.28 6.55 3.15
N LEU A 121 -9.73 6.35 1.95
CA LEU A 121 -8.97 5.16 1.59
C LEU A 121 -7.56 5.58 1.15
N ASP A 122 -6.55 5.06 1.83
CA ASP A 122 -5.15 5.28 1.53
C ASP A 122 -4.48 3.93 1.24
N GLN A 123 -3.75 3.85 0.12
CA GLN A 123 -2.85 2.73 -0.12
C GLN A 123 -1.61 2.89 0.73
N VAL A 124 -1.25 1.84 1.46
CA VAL A 124 -0.03 1.78 2.26
C VAL A 124 1.03 1.01 1.48
N ALA A 125 2.15 1.65 1.24
CA ALA A 125 3.35 1.03 0.71
C ALA A 125 4.44 0.98 1.78
N MET A 126 5.38 0.03 1.65
CA MET A 126 6.53 -0.06 2.52
C MET A 126 7.79 0.37 1.78
N GLU A 127 8.33 1.53 2.15
CA GLU A 127 9.58 2.08 1.61
C GLU A 127 10.65 2.05 2.69
N TYR A 128 11.75 1.33 2.49
CA TYR A 128 12.84 1.22 3.47
C TYR A 128 12.37 0.87 4.90
N ARG A 129 11.37 -0.03 5.00
CA ARG A 129 10.70 -0.45 6.26
C ARG A 129 9.87 0.65 6.94
N ARG A 130 9.53 1.72 6.23
CA ARG A 130 8.61 2.75 6.70
C ARG A 130 7.34 2.74 5.84
N PRO A 131 6.16 2.84 6.46
CA PRO A 131 4.94 3.02 5.71
C PRO A 131 4.95 4.39 5.01
N THR A 132 4.54 4.41 3.74
CA THR A 132 4.19 5.61 2.98
C THR A 132 2.75 5.47 2.48
N TRP A 133 2.06 6.60 2.41
CA TRP A 133 0.63 6.64 2.08
C TRP A 133 0.42 7.33 0.75
N ARG A 134 -0.44 6.72 -0.07
CA ARG A 134 -1.00 7.33 -1.26
C ARG A 134 -2.50 7.39 -1.12
N ARG A 135 -3.05 8.60 -1.20
CA ARG A 135 -4.50 8.80 -1.18
C ARG A 135 -5.15 8.18 -2.42
N ILE A 136 -6.12 7.30 -2.20
CA ILE A 136 -6.97 6.70 -3.24
C ILE A 136 -8.35 7.33 -3.23
N TRP A 137 -8.90 7.59 -2.04
CA TRP A 137 -10.23 8.20 -1.92
C TRP A 137 -10.38 9.10 -0.69
N PRO A 138 -11.01 10.27 -0.81
CA PRO A 138 -11.16 11.04 -2.05
C PRO A 138 -9.80 11.62 -2.47
N THR A 139 -9.58 11.75 -3.77
CA THR A 139 -8.46 12.53 -4.32
C THR A 139 -8.96 13.88 -4.83
N ALA A 140 -8.24 14.98 -4.53
CA ALA A 140 -8.57 16.29 -5.07
C ALA A 140 -8.51 16.29 -6.61
N PRO A 141 -9.34 17.09 -7.33
CA PRO A 141 -9.32 17.14 -8.80
C PRO A 141 -7.97 17.55 -9.41
N ALA A 142 -7.13 18.24 -8.65
CA ALA A 142 -5.77 18.61 -9.08
C ALA A 142 -4.74 17.48 -8.96
N ASN A 143 -5.09 16.35 -8.33
CA ASN A 143 -4.23 15.18 -8.26
C ASN A 143 -4.10 14.57 -9.67
N PRO A 144 -2.89 14.34 -10.20
CA PRO A 144 -2.71 13.77 -11.54
C PRO A 144 -3.35 12.37 -11.70
N ASP A 145 -3.55 11.65 -10.61
CA ASP A 145 -4.17 10.32 -10.60
C ASP A 145 -5.68 10.37 -10.30
N HIS A 146 -6.31 11.55 -10.23
CA HIS A 146 -7.71 11.70 -9.81
C HIS A 146 -8.67 10.81 -10.60
N ASP A 147 -8.60 10.83 -11.93
CA ASP A 147 -9.48 10.04 -12.80
C ASP A 147 -9.26 8.54 -12.63
N LEU A 148 -8.00 8.13 -12.45
CA LEU A 148 -7.61 6.73 -12.25
C LEU A 148 -8.12 6.21 -10.91
N CYS A 149 -7.91 6.96 -9.83
CA CYS A 149 -8.41 6.62 -8.50
C CYS A 149 -9.94 6.57 -8.46
N THR A 150 -10.60 7.53 -9.12
CA THR A 150 -12.06 7.57 -9.23
C THR A 150 -12.59 6.36 -9.99
N ALA A 151 -11.99 6.02 -11.14
CA ALA A 151 -12.38 4.85 -11.91
C ALA A 151 -12.19 3.54 -11.13
N TRP A 152 -11.09 3.42 -10.37
CA TRP A 152 -10.86 2.25 -9.53
C TRP A 152 -11.87 2.13 -8.39
N MET A 153 -12.17 3.25 -7.71
CA MET A 153 -13.19 3.27 -6.64
C MET A 153 -14.57 2.87 -7.16
N GLN A 154 -14.94 3.34 -8.36
CA GLN A 154 -16.20 2.98 -9.01
C GLN A 154 -16.25 1.51 -9.45
N ALA A 155 -15.14 0.98 -9.97
CA ALA A 155 -15.09 -0.39 -10.47
C ALA A 155 -14.97 -1.43 -9.35
N TYR A 156 -14.29 -1.11 -8.25
CA TYR A 156 -13.93 -2.08 -7.20
C TYR A 156 -14.08 -1.53 -5.79
N GLY A 157 -13.57 -0.32 -5.54
CA GLY A 157 -13.38 0.20 -4.18
C GLY A 157 -14.66 0.23 -3.34
N HIS A 158 -15.76 0.79 -3.88
CA HIS A 158 -17.02 0.87 -3.13
C HIS A 158 -17.56 -0.50 -2.73
N ASP A 159 -17.49 -1.49 -3.64
CA ASP A 159 -17.93 -2.85 -3.34
C ASP A 159 -17.07 -3.51 -2.27
N LEU A 160 -15.75 -3.32 -2.33
CA LEU A 160 -14.82 -3.83 -1.31
C LEU A 160 -15.09 -3.24 0.08
N LEU A 161 -15.44 -1.94 0.15
CA LEU A 161 -15.72 -1.25 1.41
C LEU A 161 -17.04 -1.66 2.08
N VAL A 162 -18.04 -2.07 1.30
CA VAL A 162 -19.33 -2.56 1.84
C VAL A 162 -19.39 -4.07 2.00
N THR A 163 -18.44 -4.81 1.41
CA THR A 163 -18.40 -6.27 1.50
C THR A 163 -18.17 -6.69 2.95
N SER A 164 -19.15 -7.41 3.46
CA SER A 164 -19.06 -8.26 4.65
C SER A 164 -19.42 -9.68 4.21
N ASN A 165 -18.76 -10.69 4.74
CA ASN A 165 -19.11 -12.08 4.55
C ASN A 165 -20.49 -12.30 5.21
N PRO A 166 -21.52 -12.75 4.48
CA PRO A 166 -22.73 -13.24 5.14
C PRO A 166 -22.30 -14.43 6.00
N ALA A 167 -22.46 -14.29 7.32
CA ALA A 167 -22.11 -15.32 8.30
C ALA A 167 -22.53 -16.72 7.81
N VAL A 168 -21.56 -17.64 7.76
CA VAL A 168 -21.77 -19.07 7.55
C VAL A 168 -22.10 -19.74 8.87
#